data_AF-A0A7Y5E1V2-F1
#
_entry.id   AF-A0A7Y5E1V2-F1
#
_cell.length_a   1.000
_cell.length_b   1.000
_cell.length_c   1.000
_cell.angle_alpha   90.00
_cell.angle_beta   90.00
_cell.angle_gamma   90.00
#
_symmetry.space_group_name_H-M   'P 1'
#
loop_
_entity.id
_entity.type
_entity.pdbx_description
1 polymer ?
#
loop_
_entity_poly.entity_id
_entity_poly.type
_entity_poly.pdbx_seq_one_letter_code
_entity_poly.pdbx_strand_id
1 'polypeptide(L)'
;MWKASSLLFAVALAALTPGCAADAAPDDDVTDDDLVATFNQRGNIDLTRTTRVLLVGDSDQLGELPLHAATARARRYARLYPDQQIVLFITKDVTDRTVTATGSAIVRDEPFGDGILLSDLSRLSNDKLIQALDRFKRIASVDFFGHSSPFGVLLEASGDGRVLSASLPGNANILKDNFARDVAPYVTLNGCNGAVEAAPQLSKLWAVPVSGALTASNFQELKSDNHFYVNDDGYFPPTLTRPATNTVSFGAGEAPRCSGGACIRMKPQDAPYWGVWSNQDLGMQYGLGYYKFFCDFPDADKTCVKGMAASMYAFVGEKALDRTSSEADFKEVLADFFCTRSKDPAWFTQCKAGLENAVATNAAFSPMRTRNDYSLECDFQKCEQQFRCTKVNGVPQKKTCTWVAAGCPEGAAPNSAKCFVKNATKQTTTREYNAYLEGHRLLQGASAPAVSCFSSTLQRTVAGNTCVESRRDNKWYRCDAQGWLPTDGNAGCGQKFPL
;
A
#
# COMPACT_ATOMS: atom_id res chain seq x y z
N MET A 1 -2.90 -62.96 -45.96
CA MET A 1 -4.04 -63.27 -45.08
C MET A 1 -4.05 -62.29 -43.94
N TRP A 2 -5.09 -61.46 -43.87
CA TRP A 2 -5.26 -60.37 -42.93
C TRP A 2 -5.39 -60.86 -41.49
N LYS A 3 -4.67 -60.22 -40.56
CA LYS A 3 -5.16 -59.94 -39.21
C LYS A 3 -4.80 -58.50 -38.87
N ALA A 4 -5.83 -57.70 -38.69
CA ALA A 4 -5.79 -56.33 -38.22
C ALA A 4 -5.42 -56.32 -36.72
N SER A 5 -4.44 -55.49 -36.35
CA SER A 5 -4.20 -55.11 -34.96
C SER A 5 -4.39 -53.60 -34.86
N SER A 6 -5.50 -53.22 -34.25
CA SER A 6 -5.85 -51.86 -33.89
C SER A 6 -4.86 -51.32 -32.85
N LEU A 7 -4.08 -50.31 -33.22
CA LEU A 7 -3.39 -49.46 -32.24
C LEU A 7 -4.42 -48.50 -31.63
N LEU A 8 -4.82 -48.78 -30.39
CA LEU A 8 -5.50 -47.82 -29.53
C LEU A 8 -4.45 -46.84 -28.98
N PHE A 9 -4.52 -45.59 -29.44
CA PHE A 9 -3.86 -44.46 -28.79
C PHE A 9 -4.56 -44.21 -27.44
N ALA A 10 -3.91 -44.60 -26.34
CA ALA A 10 -4.30 -44.14 -25.01
C ALA A 10 -3.81 -42.70 -24.85
N VAL A 11 -4.72 -41.74 -24.96
CA VAL A 11 -4.51 -40.36 -24.52
C VAL A 11 -4.48 -40.38 -23.00
N ALA A 12 -3.29 -40.23 -22.42
CA ALA A 12 -3.13 -40.02 -20.99
C ALA A 12 -3.66 -38.61 -20.65
N LEU A 13 -4.87 -38.54 -20.12
CA LEU A 13 -5.36 -37.37 -19.39
C LEU A 13 -4.54 -37.27 -18.09
N ALA A 14 -3.58 -36.35 -18.06
CA ALA A 14 -2.96 -35.94 -16.80
C ALA A 14 -4.01 -35.15 -16.00
N ALA A 15 -4.61 -35.79 -15.01
CA ALA A 15 -5.37 -35.11 -13.98
C ALA A 15 -4.41 -34.22 -13.18
N LEU A 16 -4.54 -32.91 -13.34
CA LEU A 16 -4.00 -31.91 -12.42
C LEU A 16 -4.75 -32.05 -11.09
N THR A 17 -4.17 -32.77 -10.14
CA THR A 17 -4.59 -32.71 -8.74
C THR A 17 -4.09 -31.41 -8.12
N PRO A 18 -4.92 -30.64 -7.40
CA PRO A 18 -4.42 -29.60 -6.51
C PRO A 18 -3.64 -30.28 -5.39
N GLY A 19 -2.45 -29.76 -5.11
CA GLY A 19 -1.56 -30.22 -4.06
C GLY A 19 -2.29 -30.40 -2.74
N CYS A 20 -2.05 -31.57 -2.16
CA CYS A 20 -2.67 -32.15 -0.99
C CYS A 20 -2.72 -31.20 0.21
N ALA A 21 -3.88 -31.21 0.87
CA ALA A 21 -4.00 -30.91 2.29
C ALA A 21 -3.07 -31.85 3.06
N ALA A 22 -2.12 -31.28 3.81
CA ALA A 22 -1.42 -31.99 4.87
C ALA A 22 -2.23 -31.78 6.15
N ASP A 23 -2.67 -32.88 6.76
CA ASP A 23 -3.23 -32.87 8.10
C ASP A 23 -2.20 -32.26 9.05
N ALA A 24 -2.62 -31.22 9.78
CA ALA A 24 -1.80 -30.59 10.81
C ALA A 24 -1.52 -31.63 11.91
N ALA A 25 -0.24 -31.91 12.13
CA ALA A 25 0.20 -32.58 13.34
C ALA A 25 -0.17 -31.70 14.56
N PRO A 26 -0.56 -32.29 15.70
CA PRO A 26 -0.75 -31.52 16.92
C PRO A 26 0.63 -31.06 17.41
N ASP A 27 0.92 -29.76 17.25
CA ASP A 27 2.05 -29.12 17.90
C ASP A 27 1.71 -28.90 19.38
N ASP A 28 2.05 -29.90 20.21
CA ASP A 28 2.17 -29.77 21.65
C ASP A 28 3.49 -29.06 21.99
N ASP A 29 3.51 -27.73 21.89
CA ASP A 29 4.32 -26.78 22.70
C ASP A 29 4.14 -25.36 22.11
N VAL A 30 2.94 -24.79 22.26
CA VAL A 30 2.74 -23.35 22.03
C VAL A 30 2.83 -22.67 23.39
N THR A 31 4.02 -22.21 23.73
CA THR A 31 4.19 -21.21 24.79
C THR A 31 3.35 -19.98 24.44
N ASP A 32 2.60 -19.45 25.42
CA ASP A 32 1.89 -18.17 25.31
C ASP A 32 2.94 -17.06 25.18
N ASP A 33 3.56 -16.91 24.02
CA ASP A 33 4.66 -15.98 23.82
C ASP A 33 4.14 -14.56 23.58
N ASP A 34 4.76 -13.61 24.28
CA ASP A 34 4.51 -12.18 24.14
C ASP A 34 5.06 -11.68 22.80
N LEU A 35 4.17 -11.17 21.95
CA LEU A 35 4.47 -10.90 20.53
C LEU A 35 4.84 -9.43 20.27
N VAL A 36 5.39 -8.75 21.26
CA VAL A 36 5.80 -7.35 21.13
C VAL A 36 7.31 -7.24 21.13
N ALA A 37 7.87 -6.54 20.15
CA ALA A 37 9.30 -6.33 20.04
C ALA A 37 9.65 -4.87 19.72
N THR A 38 10.89 -4.50 20.00
CA THR A 38 11.48 -3.22 19.62
C THR A 38 12.63 -3.45 18.63
N PHE A 39 12.80 -2.58 17.64
CA PHE A 39 13.86 -2.79 16.62
C PHE A 39 15.17 -2.04 16.92
N ASN A 40 15.07 -0.80 17.38
CA ASN A 40 16.21 0.12 17.52
C ASN A 40 16.50 0.49 18.98
N GLN A 41 15.86 -0.19 19.93
CA GLN A 41 16.02 0.03 21.37
C GLN A 41 16.15 -1.33 22.07
N ARG A 42 16.75 -1.34 23.26
CA ARG A 42 16.89 -2.55 24.06
C ARG A 42 15.62 -2.76 24.90
N GLY A 43 14.60 -3.32 24.28
CA GLY A 43 13.53 -4.03 24.98
C GLY A 43 12.64 -3.23 25.95
N ASN A 44 12.58 -1.90 25.85
CA ASN A 44 11.67 -1.06 26.63
C ASN A 44 10.87 -0.16 25.68
N ILE A 45 9.59 0.09 25.97
CA ILE A 45 8.69 0.91 25.17
C ILE A 45 8.30 2.19 25.94
N ASP A 46 8.69 3.35 25.40
CA ASP A 46 8.34 4.66 25.97
C ASP A 46 7.09 5.22 25.30
N LEU A 47 5.92 5.09 25.91
CA LEU A 47 4.63 5.51 25.33
C LEU A 47 4.52 7.01 24.95
N THR A 48 5.45 7.86 25.41
CA THR A 48 5.48 9.30 25.12
C THR A 48 6.35 9.64 23.90
N ARG A 49 7.29 8.77 23.55
CA ARG A 49 8.22 8.98 22.43
C ARG A 49 7.52 8.78 21.10
N THR A 50 7.97 9.52 20.08
CA THR A 50 7.46 9.37 18.71
C THR A 50 7.70 7.94 18.21
N THR A 51 6.63 7.24 17.84
CA THR A 51 6.61 5.80 17.56
C THR A 51 6.28 5.49 16.12
N ARG A 52 7.00 4.53 15.55
CA ARG A 52 6.59 3.82 14.34
C ARG A 52 6.16 2.41 14.72
N VAL A 53 4.91 2.09 14.40
CA VAL A 53 4.32 0.80 14.71
C VAL A 53 4.33 -0.06 13.46
N LEU A 54 4.88 -1.27 13.59
CA LEU A 54 4.84 -2.30 12.56
C LEU A 54 3.92 -3.41 13.04
N LEU A 55 2.94 -3.77 12.23
CA LEU A 55 2.01 -4.85 12.51
C LEU A 55 2.34 -6.00 11.58
N VAL A 56 2.82 -7.11 12.12
CA VAL A 56 2.95 -8.37 11.39
C VAL A 56 1.64 -9.10 11.59
N GLY A 57 0.88 -9.27 10.51
CA GLY A 57 -0.40 -9.95 10.51
C GLY A 57 -0.25 -11.46 10.40
N ASP A 58 -1.39 -12.14 10.46
CA ASP A 58 -1.50 -13.60 10.36
C ASP A 58 -0.65 -14.15 9.21
N SER A 59 0.22 -15.10 9.56
CA SER A 59 1.22 -15.65 8.67
C SER A 59 0.77 -16.95 8.01
N ASP A 60 -0.46 -17.42 8.25
CA ASP A 60 -1.02 -18.65 7.68
C ASP A 60 -0.63 -18.75 6.18
N GLN A 61 0.21 -19.75 5.85
CA GLN A 61 0.76 -20.01 4.51
C GLN A 61 1.75 -18.96 3.93
N LEU A 62 2.04 -17.86 4.63
CA LEU A 62 3.04 -16.86 4.25
C LEU A 62 4.40 -17.04 4.96
N GLY A 63 4.43 -17.84 6.04
CA GLY A 63 5.63 -18.08 6.83
C GLY A 63 6.25 -16.77 7.36
N GLU A 64 7.57 -16.65 7.30
CA GLU A 64 8.30 -15.51 7.88
C GLU A 64 8.32 -14.25 6.98
N LEU A 65 7.75 -14.31 5.77
CA LEU A 65 7.81 -13.21 4.81
C LEU A 65 7.19 -11.88 5.30
N PRO A 66 6.03 -11.87 6.00
CA PRO A 66 5.50 -10.66 6.60
C PRO A 66 6.46 -10.01 7.60
N LEU A 67 7.09 -10.80 8.48
CA LEU A 67 8.09 -10.31 9.43
C LEU A 67 9.32 -9.75 8.70
N HIS A 68 9.80 -10.43 7.66
CA HIS A 68 10.94 -9.97 6.87
C HIS A 68 10.65 -8.64 6.17
N ALA A 69 9.48 -8.47 5.56
CA ALA A 69 9.07 -7.21 4.96
C ALA A 69 8.93 -6.08 6.01
N ALA A 70 8.32 -6.38 7.16
CA ALA A 70 8.17 -5.44 8.27
C ALA A 70 9.54 -5.00 8.83
N THR A 71 10.46 -5.94 9.06
CA THR A 71 11.79 -5.63 9.63
C THR A 71 12.73 -5.01 8.59
N ALA A 72 12.55 -5.26 7.29
CA ALA A 72 13.20 -4.48 6.24
C ALA A 72 12.77 -3.00 6.30
N ARG A 73 11.47 -2.73 6.50
CA ARG A 73 10.94 -1.38 6.75
C ARG A 73 11.49 -0.80 8.06
N ALA A 74 11.55 -1.58 9.13
CA ALA A 74 12.12 -1.18 10.42
C ALA A 74 13.57 -0.68 10.30
N ARG A 75 14.40 -1.39 9.52
CA ARG A 75 15.79 -0.97 9.27
C ARG A 75 15.88 0.37 8.54
N ARG A 76 14.94 0.66 7.63
CA ARG A 76 14.87 1.98 6.98
C ARG A 76 14.52 3.05 8.01
N TYR A 77 13.54 2.79 8.86
CA TYR A 77 13.18 3.70 9.95
C TYR A 77 14.33 3.97 10.92
N ALA A 78 15.06 2.94 11.35
CA ALA A 78 16.16 3.08 12.29
C ALA A 78 17.27 4.01 11.75
N ARG A 79 17.50 4.03 10.43
CA ARG A 79 18.46 4.93 9.78
C ARG A 79 17.93 6.35 9.62
N LEU A 80 16.68 6.47 9.18
CA LEU A 80 16.07 7.77 8.85
C LEU A 80 15.69 8.57 10.10
N TYR A 81 15.31 7.87 11.16
CA TYR A 81 14.71 8.43 12.36
C TYR A 81 15.31 7.77 13.62
N PRO A 82 16.61 7.95 13.88
CA PRO A 82 17.30 7.31 15.02
C PRO A 82 16.75 7.78 16.38
N ASP A 83 16.09 8.93 16.42
CA ASP A 83 15.42 9.50 17.59
C ASP A 83 14.01 8.94 17.81
N GLN A 84 13.43 8.22 16.86
CA GLN A 84 12.10 7.61 17.00
C GLN A 84 12.21 6.18 17.51
N GLN A 85 11.18 5.68 18.21
CA GLN A 85 11.11 4.28 18.59
C GLN A 85 10.38 3.47 17.51
N ILE A 86 10.75 2.20 17.37
CA ILE A 86 10.11 1.26 16.43
C ILE A 86 9.59 0.08 17.22
N VAL A 87 8.28 -0.08 17.25
CA VAL A 87 7.58 -1.16 17.97
C VAL A 87 6.94 -2.09 16.95
N LEU A 88 7.13 -3.39 17.14
CA LEU A 88 6.54 -4.45 16.34
C LEU A 88 5.50 -5.16 17.18
N PHE A 89 4.29 -5.30 16.65
CA PHE A 89 3.30 -6.25 17.11
C PHE A 89 3.31 -7.40 16.12
N ILE A 90 3.59 -8.60 16.61
CA ILE A 90 3.90 -9.78 15.81
C ILE A 90 2.79 -10.82 16.03
N THR A 91 2.63 -11.76 15.11
CA THR A 91 1.78 -12.93 15.35
C THR A 91 2.57 -14.09 15.97
N LYS A 92 1.89 -14.96 16.71
CA LYS A 92 2.43 -16.12 17.43
C LYS A 92 3.07 -17.15 16.54
N ASP A 93 2.74 -17.13 15.26
CA ASP A 93 3.31 -18.04 14.27
C ASP A 93 4.80 -17.77 14.04
N VAL A 94 5.33 -16.64 14.53
CA VAL A 94 6.73 -16.27 14.44
C VAL A 94 7.44 -16.57 15.76
N THR A 95 8.46 -17.43 15.72
CA THR A 95 9.24 -17.77 16.92
C THR A 95 10.14 -16.62 17.39
N ASP A 96 10.44 -16.60 18.69
CA ASP A 96 11.45 -15.73 19.31
C ASP A 96 12.78 -15.68 18.55
N ARG A 97 13.23 -16.86 18.14
CA ARG A 97 14.48 -17.04 17.40
C ARG A 97 14.42 -16.28 16.08
N THR A 98 13.32 -16.40 15.34
CA THR A 98 13.12 -15.69 14.08
C THR A 98 13.06 -14.18 14.32
N VAL A 99 12.30 -13.71 15.32
CA VAL A 99 12.23 -12.27 15.67
C VAL A 99 13.62 -11.72 16.00
N THR A 100 14.37 -12.40 16.87
CA THR A 100 15.70 -11.98 17.30
C THR A 100 16.70 -12.01 16.14
N ALA A 101 16.59 -12.96 15.21
CA ALA A 101 17.44 -13.03 14.01
C ALA A 101 17.28 -11.81 13.09
N THR A 102 16.18 -11.07 13.19
CA THR A 102 15.99 -9.80 12.46
C THR A 102 16.77 -8.63 13.09
N GLY A 103 17.28 -8.79 14.31
CA GLY A 103 17.87 -7.72 15.12
C GLY A 103 16.85 -7.04 16.04
N SER A 104 15.61 -7.52 16.10
CA SER A 104 14.61 -7.05 17.05
C SER A 104 14.84 -7.62 18.44
N ALA A 105 14.49 -6.87 19.48
CA ALA A 105 14.51 -7.27 20.88
C ALA A 105 13.07 -7.45 21.38
N ILE A 106 12.74 -8.65 21.83
CA ILE A 106 11.43 -9.01 22.38
C ILE A 106 11.24 -8.34 23.73
N VAL A 107 10.03 -7.87 24.00
CA VAL A 107 9.63 -7.24 25.27
C VAL A 107 8.62 -8.17 25.94
N ARG A 108 8.93 -8.64 27.16
CA ARG A 108 8.14 -9.66 27.89
C ARG A 108 7.71 -9.15 29.24
N ASP A 109 6.48 -9.47 29.64
CA ASP A 109 5.96 -9.27 30.99
C ASP A 109 6.11 -7.83 31.56
N GLU A 110 6.24 -6.82 30.68
CA GLU A 110 6.35 -5.43 31.09
C GLU A 110 4.96 -4.75 31.14
N PRO A 111 4.73 -3.82 32.08
CA PRO A 111 3.57 -2.94 32.03
C PRO A 111 3.55 -2.13 30.74
N PHE A 112 2.43 -2.20 30.02
CA PHE A 112 2.19 -1.43 28.80
C PHE A 112 1.24 -0.25 29.06
N GLY A 113 1.71 0.64 29.93
CA GLY A 113 0.90 1.71 30.51
C GLY A 113 0.00 1.21 31.64
N ASP A 114 -1.00 2.02 32.00
CA ASP A 114 -1.82 1.76 33.19
C ASP A 114 -2.74 0.55 33.01
N GLY A 115 -2.47 -0.51 33.77
CA GLY A 115 -3.35 -1.66 33.97
C GLY A 115 -3.39 -2.68 32.82
N ILE A 116 -2.42 -2.65 31.90
CA ILE A 116 -2.29 -3.62 30.80
C ILE A 116 -0.88 -4.20 30.83
N LEU A 117 -0.76 -5.52 30.77
CA LEU A 117 0.52 -6.20 30.53
C LEU A 117 0.67 -6.50 29.05
N LEU A 118 1.91 -6.59 28.57
CA LEU A 118 2.16 -7.01 27.18
C LEU A 118 1.60 -8.41 26.87
N SER A 119 1.56 -9.30 27.86
CA SER A 119 0.94 -10.62 27.75
C SER A 119 -0.56 -10.58 27.54
N ASP A 120 -1.24 -9.49 27.91
CA ASP A 120 -2.64 -9.28 27.55
C ASP A 120 -2.82 -9.10 26.03
N LEU A 121 -1.73 -8.86 25.28
CA LEU A 121 -1.71 -8.64 23.83
C LEU A 121 -1.28 -9.86 23.00
N SER A 122 -0.95 -11.00 23.64
CA SER A 122 -0.43 -12.25 23.04
C SER A 122 -1.33 -12.91 21.97
N ARG A 123 -2.54 -12.38 21.79
CA ARG A 123 -3.39 -12.68 20.62
C ARG A 123 -3.98 -11.39 20.13
N LEU A 124 -3.40 -10.83 19.07
CA LEU A 124 -3.82 -9.55 18.52
C LEU A 124 -5.24 -9.66 17.98
N SER A 125 -6.16 -9.02 18.69
CA SER A 125 -7.50 -8.71 18.22
C SER A 125 -7.58 -7.24 17.87
N ASN A 126 -8.58 -6.88 17.09
CA ASN A 126 -8.87 -5.51 16.75
C ASN A 126 -9.00 -4.60 17.99
N ASP A 127 -9.78 -5.01 19.01
CA ASP A 127 -9.95 -4.23 20.25
C ASP A 127 -8.62 -4.06 21.01
N LYS A 128 -7.87 -5.16 21.18
CA LYS A 128 -6.58 -5.15 21.88
C LYS A 128 -5.55 -4.27 21.16
N LEU A 129 -5.52 -4.33 19.82
CA LEU A 129 -4.65 -3.50 19.02
C LEU A 129 -5.02 -2.02 19.15
N ILE A 130 -6.30 -1.65 19.05
CA ILE A 130 -6.72 -0.26 19.22
C ILE A 130 -6.40 0.23 20.64
N GLN A 131 -6.62 -0.59 21.68
CA GLN A 131 -6.23 -0.27 23.05
C GLN A 131 -4.73 -0.06 23.19
N ALA A 132 -3.91 -0.91 22.57
CA ALA A 132 -2.46 -0.77 22.59
C ALA A 132 -2.01 0.49 21.85
N LEU A 133 -2.55 0.74 20.65
CA LEU A 133 -2.24 1.93 19.86
C LEU A 133 -2.66 3.22 20.59
N ASP A 134 -3.75 3.20 21.35
CA ASP A 134 -4.23 4.38 22.08
C ASP A 134 -3.26 4.86 23.18
N ARG A 135 -2.38 3.96 23.64
CA ARG A 135 -1.36 4.31 24.64
C ARG A 135 -0.25 5.19 24.08
N PHE A 136 0.09 5.04 22.80
CA PHE A 136 1.08 5.90 22.16
C PHE A 136 0.49 7.28 21.91
N LYS A 137 1.17 8.32 22.39
CA LYS A 137 0.69 9.71 22.20
C LYS A 137 1.26 10.41 20.97
N ARG A 138 2.20 9.76 20.28
CA ARG A 138 2.92 10.33 19.13
C ARG A 138 3.23 9.28 18.06
N ILE A 139 2.22 8.80 17.36
CA ILE A 139 2.35 7.81 16.28
C ILE A 139 2.79 8.50 14.99
N ALA A 140 3.98 8.17 14.48
CA ALA A 140 4.51 8.64 13.20
C ALA A 140 4.13 7.72 12.02
N SER A 141 4.00 6.42 12.24
CA SER A 141 3.41 5.52 11.24
C SER A 141 2.81 4.27 11.85
N VAL A 142 1.83 3.69 11.14
CA VAL A 142 1.37 2.31 11.35
C VAL A 142 1.50 1.57 10.03
N ASP A 143 2.30 0.51 9.98
CA ASP A 143 2.52 -0.27 8.76
C ASP A 143 2.20 -1.73 9.01
N PHE A 144 1.14 -2.22 8.36
CA PHE A 144 0.73 -3.63 8.42
C PHE A 144 1.37 -4.44 7.30
N PHE A 145 1.78 -5.67 7.56
CA PHE A 145 2.29 -6.64 6.59
C PHE A 145 1.66 -8.01 6.85
N GLY A 146 1.00 -8.59 5.85
CA GLY A 146 0.40 -9.93 5.97
C GLY A 146 -0.86 -10.09 5.15
N HIS A 147 -1.75 -10.99 5.58
CA HIS A 147 -3.03 -11.17 4.92
C HIS A 147 -3.97 -9.98 5.13
N SER A 148 -4.73 -9.65 4.10
CA SER A 148 -5.78 -8.63 4.19
C SER A 148 -6.98 -9.04 3.36
N SER A 149 -8.08 -8.36 3.65
CA SER A 149 -9.34 -8.46 2.94
C SER A 149 -9.75 -7.07 2.45
N PRO A 150 -10.75 -6.99 1.56
CA PRO A 150 -11.39 -5.71 1.22
C PRO A 150 -11.83 -4.88 2.44
N PHE A 151 -12.15 -5.57 3.54
CA PHE A 151 -12.77 -5.00 4.74
C PHE A 151 -11.78 -4.67 5.86
N GLY A 152 -10.50 -5.02 5.72
CA GLY A 152 -9.49 -4.78 6.74
C GLY A 152 -8.35 -5.79 6.73
N VAL A 153 -7.36 -5.52 7.58
CA VAL A 153 -6.17 -6.36 7.72
C VAL A 153 -6.43 -7.50 8.71
N LEU A 154 -5.88 -8.68 8.44
CA LEU A 154 -6.10 -9.87 9.26
C LEU A 154 -5.09 -9.94 10.41
N LEU A 155 -5.63 -9.91 11.61
CA LEU A 155 -4.96 -10.18 12.88
C LEU A 155 -5.18 -11.66 13.27
N GLU A 156 -4.93 -12.02 14.53
CA GLU A 156 -4.86 -13.41 15.00
C GLU A 156 -6.11 -13.90 15.74
N ALA A 157 -6.94 -12.96 16.20
CA ALA A 157 -8.18 -13.31 16.87
C ALA A 157 -9.10 -14.11 15.93
N SER A 158 -10.06 -14.84 16.50
CA SER A 158 -11.11 -15.50 15.73
C SER A 158 -12.34 -14.60 15.58
N GLY A 159 -13.21 -14.89 14.60
CA GLY A 159 -14.45 -14.16 14.39
C GLY A 159 -14.24 -12.69 14.02
N ASP A 160 -15.11 -11.81 14.49
CA ASP A 160 -15.12 -10.38 14.12
C ASP A 160 -13.88 -9.63 14.62
N GLY A 161 -13.27 -10.08 15.72
CA GLY A 161 -12.04 -9.51 16.26
C GLY A 161 -10.80 -9.74 15.39
N ARG A 162 -10.88 -10.62 14.37
CA ARG A 162 -9.77 -10.95 13.45
C ARG A 162 -9.45 -9.83 12.48
N VAL A 163 -10.38 -8.91 12.25
CA VAL A 163 -10.23 -7.89 11.20
C VAL A 163 -10.10 -6.52 11.85
N LEU A 164 -8.97 -5.86 11.67
CA LEU A 164 -8.90 -4.42 11.91
C LEU A 164 -9.68 -3.73 10.80
N SER A 165 -10.93 -3.42 11.10
CA SER A 165 -11.86 -2.74 10.20
C SER A 165 -12.16 -1.34 10.73
N ALA A 166 -12.60 -0.43 9.88
CA ALA A 166 -13.11 0.86 10.34
C ALA A 166 -14.57 0.78 10.85
N SER A 167 -15.25 -0.34 10.62
CA SER A 167 -16.65 -0.57 11.00
C SER A 167 -16.81 -1.09 12.43
N LEU A 168 -15.74 -1.63 13.01
CA LEU A 168 -15.67 -2.20 14.37
C LEU A 168 -14.24 -1.98 14.85
N PRO A 169 -13.97 -1.43 16.07
CA PRO A 169 -14.92 -1.06 17.11
C PRO A 169 -15.27 0.43 17.01
N GLY A 170 -16.42 0.83 17.56
CA GLY A 170 -16.93 2.22 17.49
C GLY A 170 -16.02 3.30 18.10
N ASN A 171 -14.84 2.95 18.62
CA ASN A 171 -13.85 3.84 19.21
C ASN A 171 -12.56 4.00 18.39
N ALA A 172 -12.39 3.41 17.20
CA ALA A 172 -11.15 3.55 16.43
C ALA A 172 -10.74 5.02 16.17
N ASN A 173 -11.71 5.94 16.15
CA ASN A 173 -11.48 7.39 16.08
C ASN A 173 -10.64 7.94 17.25
N ILE A 174 -10.49 7.22 18.36
CA ILE A 174 -9.67 7.61 19.51
C ILE A 174 -8.20 7.86 19.11
N LEU A 175 -7.72 7.15 18.09
CA LEU A 175 -6.34 7.28 17.61
C LEU A 175 -6.08 8.56 16.82
N LYS A 176 -7.12 9.29 16.40
CA LYS A 176 -6.98 10.49 15.56
C LYS A 176 -5.98 11.50 16.14
N ASP A 177 -6.05 11.73 17.45
CA ASP A 177 -5.22 12.74 18.12
C ASP A 177 -3.86 12.17 18.58
N ASN A 178 -3.67 10.85 18.49
CA ASN A 178 -2.42 10.19 18.84
C ASN A 178 -1.38 10.25 17.71
N PHE A 179 -1.77 10.57 16.47
CA PHE A 179 -0.83 10.70 15.35
C PHE A 179 -0.02 12.01 15.44
N ALA A 180 1.31 11.87 15.36
CA ALA A 180 2.26 12.98 15.46
C ALA A 180 2.26 13.83 14.17
N ARG A 181 1.40 14.84 14.12
CA ARG A 181 1.13 15.68 12.93
C ARG A 181 2.35 16.44 12.41
N ASP A 182 3.28 16.80 13.30
CA ASP A 182 4.51 17.52 13.00
C ASP A 182 5.53 16.69 12.21
N VAL A 183 5.38 15.36 12.17
CA VAL A 183 6.32 14.45 11.46
C VAL A 183 5.72 13.78 10.23
N ALA A 184 4.63 14.34 9.67
CA ALA A 184 3.93 13.84 8.49
C ALA A 184 3.49 12.37 8.63
N PRO A 185 2.54 12.08 9.54
CA PRO A 185 2.16 10.72 9.86
C PRO A 185 1.38 10.06 8.73
N TYR A 186 1.49 8.73 8.62
CA TYR A 186 0.78 7.94 7.61
C TYR A 186 0.53 6.51 8.08
N VAL A 187 -0.32 5.79 7.36
CA VAL A 187 -0.56 4.36 7.55
C VAL A 187 -0.41 3.61 6.24
N THR A 188 0.15 2.41 6.27
CA THR A 188 0.19 1.51 5.12
C THR A 188 -0.38 0.13 5.46
N LEU A 189 -1.31 -0.36 4.65
CA LEU A 189 -1.94 -1.68 4.77
C LEU A 189 -1.35 -2.59 3.68
N ASN A 190 -0.19 -3.18 3.94
CA ASN A 190 0.52 -4.04 2.99
C ASN A 190 -0.10 -5.44 3.04
N GLY A 191 -1.14 -5.63 2.25
CA GLY A 191 -1.91 -6.87 2.13
C GLY A 191 -2.92 -6.78 0.99
N CYS A 192 -3.41 -7.94 0.54
CA CYS A 192 -4.35 -8.01 -0.58
C CYS A 192 -5.61 -7.18 -0.29
N ASN A 193 -6.01 -6.33 -1.22
CA ASN A 193 -7.26 -5.57 -1.17
C ASN A 193 -7.45 -4.63 0.04
N GLY A 194 -6.40 -4.33 0.83
CA GLY A 194 -6.51 -3.47 2.01
C GLY A 194 -7.01 -2.04 1.72
N ALA A 195 -6.97 -1.59 0.46
CA ALA A 195 -7.45 -0.28 0.05
C ALA A 195 -8.92 -0.23 -0.41
N VAL A 196 -9.61 -1.36 -0.50
CA VAL A 196 -10.96 -1.40 -1.09
C VAL A 196 -11.96 -0.65 -0.23
N GLU A 197 -12.10 -1.02 1.05
CA GLU A 197 -12.94 -0.29 2.01
C GLU A 197 -12.14 0.24 3.20
N ALA A 198 -11.17 -0.54 3.70
CA ALA A 198 -10.49 -0.21 4.96
C ALA A 198 -9.65 1.07 4.89
N ALA A 199 -8.77 1.23 3.89
CA ALA A 199 -7.92 2.41 3.79
C ALA A 199 -8.69 3.76 3.74
N PRO A 200 -9.70 3.97 2.86
CA PRO A 200 -10.45 5.23 2.84
C PRO A 200 -11.20 5.49 4.16
N GLN A 201 -11.79 4.46 4.75
CA GLN A 201 -12.51 4.62 6.02
C GLN A 201 -11.56 4.95 7.18
N LEU A 202 -10.42 4.27 7.31
CA LEU A 202 -9.42 4.58 8.32
C LEU A 202 -8.80 5.97 8.09
N SER A 203 -8.59 6.38 6.84
CA SER A 203 -8.11 7.72 6.51
C SER A 203 -9.07 8.79 7.01
N LYS A 204 -10.38 8.57 6.83
CA LYS A 204 -11.42 9.46 7.34
C LYS A 204 -11.44 9.53 8.87
N LEU A 205 -11.39 8.38 9.53
CA LEU A 205 -11.45 8.30 10.99
C LEU A 205 -10.22 8.93 11.63
N TRP A 206 -9.03 8.54 11.19
CA TRP A 206 -7.77 8.98 11.80
C TRP A 206 -7.27 10.31 11.24
N ALA A 207 -7.90 10.85 10.20
CA ALA A 207 -7.48 12.05 9.49
C ALA A 207 -6.00 12.01 9.06
N VAL A 208 -5.50 10.84 8.67
CA VAL A 208 -4.13 10.63 8.15
C VAL A 208 -4.20 9.97 6.77
N PRO A 209 -3.18 10.15 5.92
CA PRO A 209 -3.08 9.37 4.70
C PRO A 209 -2.94 7.88 5.03
N VAL A 210 -3.83 7.05 4.47
CA VAL A 210 -3.81 5.59 4.63
C VAL A 210 -3.70 4.95 3.26
N SER A 211 -2.74 4.05 3.07
CA SER A 211 -2.60 3.30 1.83
C SER A 211 -2.97 1.84 1.95
N GLY A 212 -3.31 1.23 0.81
CA GLY A 212 -3.49 -0.22 0.70
C GLY A 212 -3.47 -0.69 -0.75
N ALA A 213 -3.50 -2.00 -0.97
CA ALA A 213 -3.59 -2.57 -2.31
C ALA A 213 -5.06 -2.58 -2.78
N LEU A 214 -5.30 -2.24 -4.05
CA LEU A 214 -6.61 -2.43 -4.71
C LEU A 214 -6.64 -3.69 -5.58
N THR A 215 -5.73 -4.61 -5.31
CA THR A 215 -5.59 -5.92 -5.96
C THR A 215 -4.85 -6.87 -5.01
N ALA A 216 -4.36 -7.99 -5.53
CA ALA A 216 -3.41 -8.86 -4.85
C ALA A 216 -2.13 -8.12 -4.48
N SER A 217 -1.44 -8.63 -3.46
CA SER A 217 -0.11 -8.22 -3.07
C SER A 217 0.77 -9.45 -2.95
N ASN A 218 2.05 -9.32 -3.29
CA ASN A 218 3.00 -10.40 -3.14
C ASN A 218 4.30 -9.87 -2.53
N PHE A 219 5.09 -10.79 -2.00
CA PHE A 219 6.44 -10.51 -1.56
C PHE A 219 7.36 -10.42 -2.77
N GLN A 220 8.28 -9.49 -2.69
CA GLN A 220 9.35 -9.32 -3.66
C GLN A 220 10.69 -9.48 -2.97
N GLU A 221 11.63 -10.09 -3.67
CA GLU A 221 12.98 -10.34 -3.20
C GLU A 221 14.00 -9.63 -4.11
N LEU A 222 14.99 -8.98 -3.48
CA LEU A 222 16.13 -8.41 -4.17
C LEU A 222 16.99 -9.51 -4.81
N LYS A 223 17.37 -9.32 -6.07
CA LYS A 223 18.24 -10.23 -6.81
C LYS A 223 19.61 -9.59 -7.11
N SER A 224 20.53 -10.41 -7.62
CA SER A 224 21.95 -10.07 -7.84
C SER A 224 22.18 -8.95 -8.86
N ASP A 225 21.17 -8.59 -9.65
CA ASP A 225 21.16 -7.44 -10.55
C ASP A 225 20.69 -6.15 -9.88
N ASN A 226 20.55 -6.15 -8.55
CA ASN A 226 20.10 -5.02 -7.73
C ASN A 226 18.63 -4.62 -7.94
N HIS A 227 17.80 -5.52 -8.48
CA HIS A 227 16.38 -5.28 -8.70
C HIS A 227 15.50 -6.22 -7.87
N PHE A 228 14.30 -5.77 -7.53
CA PHE A 228 13.34 -6.55 -6.77
C PHE A 228 12.35 -7.24 -7.70
N TYR A 229 12.19 -8.55 -7.55
CA TYR A 229 11.26 -9.36 -8.33
C TYR A 229 10.26 -10.06 -7.42
N VAL A 230 9.10 -10.46 -7.94
CA VAL A 230 8.18 -11.34 -7.22
C VAL A 230 8.93 -12.58 -6.71
N ASN A 231 8.77 -12.90 -5.43
CA ASN A 231 9.49 -13.96 -4.72
C ASN A 231 8.89 -15.35 -4.99
N ASP A 232 8.61 -15.64 -6.26
CA ASP A 232 8.08 -16.92 -6.73
C ASP A 232 8.94 -17.40 -7.92
N ASP A 233 9.13 -18.71 -8.02
CA ASP A 233 9.88 -19.31 -9.13
C ASP A 233 9.24 -18.95 -10.49
N GLY A 234 10.08 -18.60 -11.46
CA GLY A 234 9.64 -18.24 -12.81
C GLY A 234 9.22 -16.77 -13.02
N TYR A 235 9.27 -15.94 -11.97
CA TYR A 235 8.97 -14.50 -12.06
C TYR A 235 10.20 -13.59 -12.21
N PHE A 236 11.40 -14.16 -12.12
CA PHE A 236 12.69 -13.48 -12.35
C PHE A 236 13.56 -14.28 -13.34
N PRO A 237 14.52 -13.64 -14.02
CA PRO A 237 15.46 -14.35 -14.88
C PRO A 237 16.21 -15.47 -14.13
N PRO A 238 16.30 -16.69 -14.66
CA PRO A 238 16.83 -17.86 -13.93
C PRO A 238 18.32 -17.78 -13.61
N THR A 239 19.05 -16.84 -14.21
CA THR A 239 20.48 -16.61 -13.94
C THR A 239 20.73 -15.74 -12.71
N LEU A 240 19.69 -15.11 -12.16
CA LEU A 240 19.84 -14.22 -11.01
C LEU A 240 19.85 -15.00 -9.70
N THR A 241 20.73 -14.58 -8.79
CA THR A 241 20.87 -15.17 -7.45
C THR A 241 20.44 -14.18 -6.38
N ARG A 242 20.33 -14.66 -5.13
CA ARG A 242 20.13 -13.79 -3.96
C ARG A 242 21.45 -13.09 -3.62
N PRO A 243 21.50 -11.75 -3.49
CA PRO A 243 22.69 -11.10 -2.96
C PRO A 243 22.87 -11.44 -1.47
N ALA A 244 24.08 -11.26 -0.95
CA ALA A 244 24.35 -11.48 0.47
C ALA A 244 23.79 -10.34 1.35
N THR A 245 23.79 -9.12 0.82
CA THR A 245 23.43 -7.89 1.53
C THR A 245 22.59 -6.98 0.64
N ASN A 246 21.69 -6.20 1.25
CA ASN A 246 20.92 -5.18 0.54
C ASN A 246 21.68 -3.84 0.53
N THR A 247 22.55 -3.63 -0.45
CA THR A 247 23.27 -2.36 -0.62
C THR A 247 22.41 -1.28 -1.29
N VAL A 248 21.39 -1.66 -2.06
CA VAL A 248 20.61 -0.72 -2.87
C VAL A 248 19.60 0.07 -2.04
N SER A 249 18.89 -0.60 -1.13
CA SER A 249 17.90 0.05 -0.26
C SER A 249 18.54 0.73 0.96
N PHE A 250 19.82 0.43 1.28
CA PHE A 250 20.45 0.89 2.52
C PHE A 250 21.80 1.60 2.34
N GLY A 251 22.36 1.62 1.14
CA GLY A 251 23.71 2.14 0.88
C GLY A 251 24.81 1.14 1.27
N ALA A 252 26.01 1.33 0.74
CA ALA A 252 27.11 0.37 0.86
C ALA A 252 27.75 0.30 2.26
N GLY A 253 27.74 1.40 3.03
CA GLY A 253 28.50 1.50 4.29
C GLY A 253 28.04 0.57 5.41
N GLU A 254 26.77 0.17 5.43
CA GLU A 254 26.18 -0.65 6.51
C GLU A 254 25.12 -1.62 5.98
N ALA A 255 25.22 -2.09 4.74
CA ALA A 255 24.17 -2.88 4.10
C ALA A 255 23.77 -4.12 4.94
N PRO A 256 22.50 -4.25 5.37
CA PRO A 256 22.05 -5.39 6.17
C PRO A 256 22.05 -6.67 5.33
N ARG A 257 22.23 -7.82 5.99
CA ARG A 257 22.23 -9.14 5.34
C ARG A 257 20.83 -9.53 4.85
N CYS A 258 20.76 -10.10 3.65
CA CYS A 258 19.51 -10.64 3.10
C CYS A 258 18.97 -11.80 3.93
N SER A 259 19.85 -12.59 4.57
CA SER A 259 19.46 -13.71 5.43
C SER A 259 18.65 -13.31 6.66
N GLY A 260 18.67 -12.02 7.04
CA GLY A 260 17.82 -11.47 8.11
C GLY A 260 16.54 -10.81 7.59
N GLY A 261 16.14 -11.09 6.34
CA GLY A 261 14.92 -10.56 5.73
C GLY A 261 15.05 -9.18 5.08
N ALA A 262 16.22 -8.53 5.14
CA ALA A 262 16.39 -7.15 4.63
C ALA A 262 16.23 -7.00 3.11
N CYS A 263 16.13 -8.11 2.38
CA CYS A 263 15.95 -8.19 0.94
C CYS A 263 14.51 -8.53 0.54
N ILE A 264 13.60 -8.61 1.50
CA ILE A 264 12.18 -8.86 1.28
C ILE A 264 11.41 -7.55 1.43
N ARG A 265 10.46 -7.32 0.52
CA ARG A 265 9.46 -6.27 0.60
C ARG A 265 8.12 -6.80 0.14
N MET A 266 7.06 -6.03 0.31
CA MET A 266 5.72 -6.40 -0.14
C MET A 266 5.16 -5.31 -1.06
N LYS A 267 4.59 -5.70 -2.20
CA LYS A 267 4.06 -4.76 -3.20
C LYS A 267 2.78 -5.33 -3.84
N PRO A 268 1.83 -4.49 -4.29
CA PRO A 268 0.71 -4.95 -5.11
C PRO A 268 1.19 -5.61 -6.40
N GLN A 269 0.45 -6.61 -6.85
CA GLN A 269 0.70 -7.26 -8.14
C GLN A 269 0.13 -6.41 -9.27
N ASP A 270 0.76 -6.45 -10.44
CA ASP A 270 0.30 -5.84 -11.68
C ASP A 270 -0.72 -6.75 -12.44
N ALA A 271 -1.58 -7.44 -11.68
CA ALA A 271 -2.54 -8.41 -12.17
C ALA A 271 -3.89 -8.30 -11.43
N PRO A 272 -5.00 -8.73 -12.05
CA PRO A 272 -6.29 -8.92 -11.40
C PRO A 272 -6.23 -9.83 -10.18
N TYR A 273 -7.09 -9.56 -9.21
CA TYR A 273 -7.19 -10.40 -8.02
C TYR A 273 -8.21 -11.53 -8.24
N TRP A 274 -7.74 -12.77 -8.03
CA TRP A 274 -8.52 -14.02 -8.13
C TRP A 274 -8.57 -14.81 -6.80
N GLY A 275 -8.22 -14.14 -5.70
CA GLY A 275 -8.08 -14.79 -4.38
C GLY A 275 -9.40 -15.12 -3.69
N VAL A 276 -9.37 -15.25 -2.36
CA VAL A 276 -10.48 -15.75 -1.53
C VAL A 276 -11.77 -14.93 -1.69
N TRP A 277 -11.66 -13.63 -1.90
CA TRP A 277 -12.85 -12.76 -1.94
C TRP A 277 -13.46 -12.59 -3.32
N SER A 278 -12.68 -12.72 -4.39
CA SER A 278 -13.14 -12.39 -5.74
C SER A 278 -14.19 -13.36 -6.26
N ASN A 279 -15.15 -12.85 -7.03
CA ASN A 279 -16.09 -13.64 -7.82
C ASN A 279 -15.34 -14.74 -8.60
N GLN A 280 -15.80 -15.99 -8.54
CA GLN A 280 -15.10 -17.13 -9.16
C GLN A 280 -15.04 -17.04 -10.69
N ASP A 281 -16.07 -16.49 -11.31
CA ASP A 281 -16.17 -16.44 -12.77
C ASP A 281 -15.53 -15.18 -13.34
N LEU A 282 -15.67 -14.07 -12.62
CA LEU A 282 -15.27 -12.74 -13.09
C LEU A 282 -13.95 -12.28 -12.49
N GLY A 283 -13.62 -12.70 -11.28
CA GLY A 283 -12.52 -12.12 -10.52
C GLY A 283 -12.81 -10.67 -10.10
N MET A 284 -11.81 -10.03 -9.48
CA MET A 284 -11.71 -8.58 -9.37
C MET A 284 -10.80 -8.09 -10.49
N GLN A 285 -11.38 -7.92 -11.69
CA GLN A 285 -10.64 -7.64 -12.93
C GLN A 285 -9.91 -6.29 -12.93
N TYR A 286 -10.39 -5.36 -12.11
CA TYR A 286 -9.89 -4.00 -12.02
C TYR A 286 -9.06 -3.84 -10.75
N GLY A 287 -7.93 -3.15 -10.86
CA GLY A 287 -7.05 -2.87 -9.73
C GLY A 287 -6.01 -1.80 -10.05
N LEU A 288 -5.09 -1.58 -9.11
CA LEU A 288 -3.91 -0.73 -9.29
C LEU A 288 -2.67 -1.53 -8.88
N GLY A 289 -1.62 -1.50 -9.72
CA GLY A 289 -0.35 -2.21 -9.50
C GLY A 289 0.58 -1.56 -8.46
N TYR A 290 0.06 -0.67 -7.62
CA TYR A 290 0.77 0.08 -6.59
C TYR A 290 -0.16 0.38 -5.41
N TYR A 291 0.40 0.74 -4.26
CA TYR A 291 -0.41 1.07 -3.08
C TYR A 291 -1.10 2.43 -3.28
N LYS A 292 -2.43 2.45 -3.21
CA LYS A 292 -3.23 3.66 -3.32
C LYS A 292 -3.36 4.31 -1.95
N PHE A 293 -2.94 5.56 -1.83
CA PHE A 293 -3.22 6.39 -0.66
C PHE A 293 -4.61 7.03 -0.78
N PHE A 294 -5.35 7.01 0.33
CA PHE A 294 -6.54 7.81 0.57
C PHE A 294 -6.28 8.85 1.66
N CYS A 295 -6.91 9.99 1.50
CA CYS A 295 -6.85 11.20 2.30
C CYS A 295 -8.27 11.79 2.43
N ASP A 296 -9.18 11.03 3.02
CA ASP A 296 -10.59 11.42 3.18
C ASP A 296 -10.81 12.33 4.40
N PHE A 297 -10.10 13.46 4.42
CA PHE A 297 -10.16 14.45 5.50
C PHE A 297 -9.79 15.85 4.98
N PRO A 298 -10.15 16.93 5.70
CA PRO A 298 -9.69 18.27 5.37
C PRO A 298 -8.16 18.37 5.47
N ASP A 299 -7.47 18.59 4.34
CA ASP A 299 -6.01 18.55 4.25
C ASP A 299 -5.39 19.94 4.03
N ALA A 300 -5.72 20.90 4.89
CA ALA A 300 -5.21 22.28 4.77
C ALA A 300 -3.67 22.36 4.85
N ASP A 301 -3.06 21.50 5.68
CA ASP A 301 -1.62 21.50 5.97
C ASP A 301 -0.79 20.61 5.03
N LYS A 302 -1.42 20.07 3.98
CA LYS A 302 -0.80 19.14 3.03
C LYS A 302 -0.25 17.88 3.73
N THR A 303 -0.89 17.46 4.81
CA THR A 303 -0.57 16.25 5.56
C THR A 303 -0.63 15.02 4.65
N CYS A 304 -1.59 14.95 3.72
CA CYS A 304 -1.72 13.85 2.77
C CYS A 304 -0.44 13.63 1.97
N VAL A 305 -0.03 14.63 1.18
CA VAL A 305 1.12 14.52 0.27
C VAL A 305 2.43 14.40 1.03
N LYS A 306 2.58 15.08 2.18
CA LYS A 306 3.74 14.91 3.06
C LYS A 306 3.83 13.49 3.59
N GLY A 307 2.73 12.90 4.07
CA GLY A 307 2.70 11.51 4.55
C GLY A 307 3.01 10.50 3.43
N MET A 308 2.49 10.73 2.22
CA MET A 308 2.86 9.95 1.03
C MET A 308 4.38 9.98 0.81
N ALA A 309 5.00 11.16 0.72
CA ALA A 309 6.44 11.28 0.53
C ALA A 309 7.25 10.69 1.70
N ALA A 310 6.81 10.88 2.94
CA ALA A 310 7.44 10.28 4.13
C ALA A 310 7.44 8.75 4.07
N SER A 311 6.36 8.13 3.58
CA SER A 311 6.26 6.68 3.37
C SER A 311 7.23 6.16 2.30
N MET A 312 7.54 7.00 1.30
CA MET A 312 8.47 6.67 0.23
C MET A 312 9.92 6.66 0.70
N TYR A 313 10.32 7.55 1.63
CA TYR A 313 11.67 7.50 2.21
C TYR A 313 11.95 6.16 2.90
N ALA A 314 10.94 5.63 3.58
CA ALA A 314 11.03 4.34 4.24
C ALA A 314 10.79 3.15 3.31
N PHE A 315 10.42 3.36 2.05
CA PHE A 315 10.21 2.27 1.11
C PHE A 315 11.51 1.51 0.87
N VAL A 316 11.44 0.18 0.88
CA VAL A 316 12.57 -0.70 0.57
C VAL A 316 12.66 -0.78 -0.95
N GLY A 317 13.23 0.26 -1.54
CA GLY A 317 13.33 0.45 -2.99
C GLY A 317 14.67 0.01 -3.58
N GLU A 318 14.78 0.08 -4.90
CA GLU A 318 16.04 -0.11 -5.65
C GLU A 318 17.06 1.02 -5.44
N LYS A 319 16.74 2.01 -4.60
CA LYS A 319 17.63 3.09 -4.16
C LYS A 319 17.22 3.59 -2.78
N ALA A 320 18.20 3.89 -1.93
CA ALA A 320 17.95 4.50 -0.63
C ALA A 320 17.52 5.96 -0.82
N LEU A 321 16.43 6.35 -0.15
CA LEU A 321 15.96 7.74 -0.12
C LEU A 321 15.99 8.31 1.30
N ASP A 322 16.14 9.62 1.40
CA ASP A 322 15.92 10.40 2.61
C ASP A 322 15.41 11.79 2.23
N ARG A 323 15.25 12.67 3.22
CA ARG A 323 14.79 14.04 2.99
C ARG A 323 15.74 14.86 2.12
N THR A 324 17.03 14.52 2.06
CA THR A 324 18.04 15.25 1.29
C THR A 324 18.23 14.72 -0.13
N SER A 325 17.60 13.59 -0.46
CA SER A 325 17.68 12.98 -1.78
C SER A 325 17.20 13.92 -2.88
N SER A 326 17.80 13.83 -4.07
CA SER A 326 17.40 14.68 -5.18
C SER A 326 16.03 14.26 -5.73
N GLU A 327 15.34 15.19 -6.41
CA GLU A 327 14.09 14.86 -7.10
C GLU A 327 14.30 13.75 -8.14
N ALA A 328 15.47 13.68 -8.79
CA ALA A 328 15.80 12.64 -9.75
C ALA A 328 15.87 11.25 -9.10
N ASP A 329 16.52 11.14 -7.94
CA ASP A 329 16.58 9.89 -7.17
C ASP A 329 15.19 9.48 -6.67
N PHE A 330 14.41 10.47 -6.23
CA PHE A 330 13.04 10.24 -5.78
C PHE A 330 12.14 9.73 -6.92
N LYS A 331 12.28 10.29 -8.14
CA LYS A 331 11.58 9.80 -9.35
C LYS A 331 11.99 8.37 -9.73
N GLU A 332 13.25 8.01 -9.55
CA GLU A 332 13.74 6.65 -9.80
C GLU A 332 13.05 5.63 -8.89
N VAL A 333 12.94 5.93 -7.59
CA VAL A 333 12.23 5.06 -6.64
C VAL A 333 10.72 5.11 -6.86
N LEU A 334 10.14 6.23 -7.31
CA LEU A 334 8.74 6.25 -7.72
C LEU A 334 8.50 5.32 -8.91
N ALA A 335 9.39 5.26 -9.89
CA ALA A 335 9.27 4.30 -10.98
C ALA A 335 9.29 2.86 -10.45
N ASP A 336 10.18 2.52 -9.52
CA ASP A 336 10.17 1.23 -8.81
C ASP A 336 8.89 0.98 -8.00
N PHE A 337 8.31 2.02 -7.41
CA PHE A 337 7.05 1.93 -6.67
C PHE A 337 5.83 1.70 -7.58
N PHE A 338 5.76 2.37 -8.73
CA PHE A 338 4.62 2.27 -9.65
C PHE A 338 4.74 1.10 -10.64
N CYS A 339 5.94 0.80 -11.11
CA CYS A 339 6.20 -0.23 -12.13
C CYS A 339 6.74 -1.51 -11.50
N THR A 340 6.28 -2.66 -11.98
CA THR A 340 6.77 -3.98 -11.55
C THR A 340 7.95 -4.42 -12.40
N ARG A 341 8.92 -5.11 -11.80
CA ARG A 341 9.91 -5.89 -12.54
C ARG A 341 9.28 -7.21 -12.97
N SER A 342 9.79 -7.78 -14.06
CA SER A 342 9.37 -9.09 -14.53
C SER A 342 10.52 -9.79 -15.26
N LYS A 343 10.35 -11.07 -15.59
CA LYS A 343 11.28 -11.82 -16.45
C LYS A 343 11.53 -11.18 -17.83
N ASP A 344 10.59 -10.36 -18.31
CA ASP A 344 10.80 -9.54 -19.50
C ASP A 344 11.55 -8.26 -19.10
N PRO A 345 12.84 -8.14 -19.48
CA PRO A 345 13.66 -7.00 -19.07
C PRO A 345 13.20 -5.68 -19.71
N ALA A 346 12.45 -5.72 -20.81
CA ALA A 346 11.97 -4.50 -21.48
C ALA A 346 10.76 -3.88 -20.75
N TRP A 347 9.98 -4.69 -20.03
CA TRP A 347 8.74 -4.27 -19.39
C TRP A 347 8.93 -3.07 -18.45
N PHE A 348 9.89 -3.15 -17.53
CA PHE A 348 10.11 -2.08 -16.56
C PHE A 348 10.48 -0.76 -17.23
N THR A 349 11.39 -0.82 -18.21
CA THR A 349 11.84 0.35 -18.98
C THR A 349 10.68 0.99 -19.73
N GLN A 350 9.80 0.19 -20.36
CA GLN A 350 8.61 0.68 -21.04
C GLN A 350 7.61 1.32 -20.07
N CYS A 351 7.36 0.67 -18.92
CA CYS A 351 6.48 1.20 -17.89
C CYS A 351 7.00 2.55 -17.35
N LYS A 352 8.30 2.62 -17.02
CA LYS A 352 8.94 3.85 -16.55
C LYS A 352 8.82 4.99 -17.58
N ALA A 353 9.18 4.72 -18.83
CA ALA A 353 9.10 5.72 -19.90
C ALA A 353 7.64 6.19 -20.13
N GLY A 354 6.68 5.25 -20.11
CA GLY A 354 5.26 5.55 -20.20
C GLY A 354 4.75 6.43 -19.05
N LEU A 355 5.14 6.11 -17.82
CA LEU A 355 4.83 6.89 -16.63
C LEU A 355 5.38 8.30 -16.71
N GLU A 356 6.67 8.45 -17.03
CA GLU A 356 7.33 9.76 -17.12
C GLU A 356 6.73 10.61 -18.24
N ASN A 357 6.47 10.03 -19.41
CA ASN A 357 5.80 10.72 -20.51
C ASN A 357 4.38 11.15 -20.13
N ALA A 358 3.62 10.28 -19.45
CA ALA A 358 2.27 10.59 -19.02
C ALA A 358 2.24 11.72 -17.98
N VAL A 359 3.18 11.73 -17.03
CA VAL A 359 3.33 12.84 -16.07
C VAL A 359 3.68 14.13 -16.80
N ALA A 360 4.63 14.11 -17.74
CA ALA A 360 5.06 15.29 -18.48
C ALA A 360 3.95 15.90 -19.37
N THR A 361 3.07 15.05 -19.91
CA THR A 361 1.99 15.47 -20.83
C THR A 361 0.62 15.55 -20.16
N ASN A 362 0.54 15.27 -18.86
CA ASN A 362 -0.70 15.07 -18.11
C ASN A 362 -1.66 14.07 -18.79
N ALA A 363 -1.09 13.04 -19.41
CA ALA A 363 -1.83 11.99 -20.09
C ALA A 363 -2.20 10.85 -19.12
N ALA A 364 -3.15 10.04 -19.57
CA ALA A 364 -3.63 8.90 -18.81
C ALA A 364 -2.63 7.72 -18.92
N PHE A 365 -2.30 7.06 -17.80
CA PHE A 365 -1.37 5.94 -17.76
C PHE A 365 -1.72 4.92 -16.67
N SER A 366 -1.53 3.64 -17.01
CA SER A 366 -1.62 2.53 -16.06
C SER A 366 -0.35 1.70 -16.11
N PRO A 367 0.25 1.36 -14.95
CA PRO A 367 1.37 0.44 -14.87
C PRO A 367 0.94 -1.04 -14.84
N MET A 368 -0.35 -1.35 -15.00
CA MET A 368 -0.84 -2.74 -15.02
C MET A 368 -0.41 -3.46 -16.30
N ARG A 369 0.08 -4.69 -16.20
CA ARG A 369 0.61 -5.45 -17.34
C ARG A 369 -0.45 -6.18 -18.18
N THR A 370 -1.67 -6.31 -17.68
CA THR A 370 -2.65 -7.21 -18.30
C THR A 370 -3.16 -6.72 -19.65
N ARG A 371 -3.44 -7.67 -20.57
CA ARG A 371 -3.93 -7.45 -21.94
C ARG A 371 -5.15 -6.50 -22.09
N ASN A 372 -5.85 -6.22 -21.00
CA ASN A 372 -7.08 -5.44 -21.01
C ASN A 372 -6.96 -4.05 -20.35
N ASP A 373 -5.81 -3.67 -19.79
CA ASP A 373 -5.58 -2.37 -19.12
C ASP A 373 -6.71 -1.97 -18.14
N TYR A 374 -7.22 -2.94 -17.37
CA TYR A 374 -8.30 -2.73 -16.42
C TYR A 374 -7.78 -2.10 -15.12
N SER A 375 -7.69 -0.77 -15.11
CA SER A 375 -7.41 0.02 -13.90
C SER A 375 -8.64 0.65 -13.31
N LEU A 376 -8.63 0.78 -11.98
CA LEU A 376 -9.59 1.59 -11.24
C LEU A 376 -9.25 3.07 -11.43
N GLU A 377 -10.28 3.92 -11.40
CA GLU A 377 -10.11 5.36 -11.32
C GLU A 377 -10.47 5.79 -9.91
N CYS A 378 -9.49 6.34 -9.20
CA CYS A 378 -9.64 6.75 -7.81
C CYS A 378 -9.06 8.15 -7.61
N ASP A 379 -9.75 8.97 -6.84
CA ASP A 379 -9.16 10.18 -6.28
C ASP A 379 -8.56 9.87 -4.89
N PHE A 380 -8.19 10.90 -4.14
CA PHE A 380 -7.69 10.69 -2.77
C PHE A 380 -8.79 10.34 -1.78
N GLN A 381 -10.07 10.41 -2.10
CA GLN A 381 -11.15 10.08 -1.15
C GLN A 381 -11.75 8.70 -1.42
N LYS A 382 -11.91 8.32 -2.69
CA LYS A 382 -12.60 7.09 -3.10
C LYS A 382 -12.24 6.65 -4.52
N CYS A 383 -12.72 5.48 -4.90
CA CYS A 383 -12.75 5.03 -6.28
C CYS A 383 -14.11 5.32 -6.92
N GLU A 384 -14.12 5.59 -8.22
CA GLU A 384 -15.34 5.80 -9.01
C GLU A 384 -16.14 4.50 -9.13
N GLN A 385 -15.44 3.38 -9.39
CA GLN A 385 -16.04 2.06 -9.43
C GLN A 385 -16.52 1.64 -8.04
N GLN A 386 -17.63 0.90 -8.00
CA GLN A 386 -18.20 0.40 -6.76
C GLN A 386 -17.73 -1.03 -6.49
N PHE A 387 -17.28 -1.27 -5.28
CA PHE A 387 -16.99 -2.62 -4.81
C PHE A 387 -18.27 -3.29 -4.30
N ARG A 388 -18.50 -4.55 -4.69
CA ARG A 388 -19.69 -5.31 -4.29
C ARG A 388 -19.36 -6.75 -4.01
N CYS A 389 -19.99 -7.29 -2.99
CA CYS A 389 -20.02 -8.73 -2.71
C CYS A 389 -21.48 -9.15 -2.54
N THR A 390 -21.77 -10.41 -2.84
CA THR A 390 -23.03 -11.02 -2.38
C THR A 390 -23.02 -11.06 -0.86
N LYS A 391 -24.12 -10.66 -0.23
CA LYS A 391 -24.27 -10.68 1.23
C LYS A 391 -25.35 -11.68 1.62
N VAL A 392 -25.10 -12.45 2.68
CA VAL A 392 -26.09 -13.31 3.35
C VAL A 392 -26.22 -12.78 4.78
N ASN A 393 -27.42 -12.36 5.18
CA ASN A 393 -27.67 -11.71 6.47
C ASN A 393 -26.73 -10.51 6.74
N GLY A 394 -26.44 -9.72 5.70
CA GLY A 394 -25.53 -8.57 5.79
C GLY A 394 -24.04 -8.90 5.74
N VAL A 395 -23.66 -10.18 5.84
CA VAL A 395 -22.26 -10.63 5.84
C VAL A 395 -21.77 -10.88 4.40
N PRO A 396 -20.68 -10.23 3.95
CA PRO A 396 -20.08 -10.49 2.65
C PRO A 396 -19.63 -11.94 2.51
N GLN A 397 -20.00 -12.57 1.39
CA GLN A 397 -19.63 -13.94 1.10
C GLN A 397 -18.29 -13.99 0.35
N LYS A 398 -17.40 -14.88 0.79
CA LYS A 398 -16.18 -15.22 0.06
C LYS A 398 -16.54 -15.62 -1.37
N LYS A 399 -15.61 -15.42 -2.30
CA LYS A 399 -15.75 -15.83 -3.69
C LYS A 399 -16.89 -15.15 -4.48
N THR A 400 -17.38 -14.00 -4.02
CA THR A 400 -18.48 -13.28 -4.68
C THR A 400 -18.18 -11.82 -5.00
N CYS A 401 -17.03 -11.29 -4.55
CA CYS A 401 -16.74 -9.88 -4.63
C CYS A 401 -16.20 -9.44 -6.00
N THR A 402 -16.59 -8.25 -6.45
CA THR A 402 -16.18 -7.70 -7.74
C THR A 402 -16.32 -6.18 -7.78
N TRP A 403 -15.69 -5.57 -8.79
CA TRP A 403 -15.85 -4.16 -9.10
C TRP A 403 -16.93 -3.99 -10.18
N VAL A 404 -17.81 -3.03 -9.98
CA VAL A 404 -18.86 -2.68 -10.95
C VAL A 404 -18.84 -1.19 -11.26
N ALA A 405 -19.40 -0.82 -12.40
CA ALA A 405 -19.54 0.58 -12.82
C ALA A 405 -20.31 1.41 -11.77
N ALA A 406 -19.96 2.70 -11.69
CA ALA A 406 -20.76 3.67 -10.96
C ALA A 406 -22.22 3.64 -11.45
N GLY A 407 -23.16 3.54 -10.51
CA GLY A 407 -24.59 3.50 -10.85
C GLY A 407 -25.13 2.15 -11.34
N CYS A 408 -24.33 1.06 -11.29
CA CYS A 408 -24.86 -0.30 -11.41
C CYS A 408 -26.04 -0.46 -10.41
N PRO A 409 -27.23 -0.93 -10.80
CA PRO A 409 -28.35 -1.08 -9.85
C PRO A 409 -28.05 -2.13 -8.78
N GLU A 410 -28.61 -1.97 -7.57
CA GLU A 410 -28.54 -3.03 -6.55
C GLU A 410 -29.22 -4.31 -7.06
N GLY A 411 -28.64 -5.47 -6.78
CA GLY A 411 -29.12 -6.77 -7.27
C GLY A 411 -28.87 -7.06 -8.75
N ALA A 412 -28.37 -6.11 -9.54
CA ALA A 412 -28.01 -6.37 -10.93
C ALA A 412 -26.78 -7.30 -11.03
N ALA A 413 -26.79 -8.20 -12.02
CA ALA A 413 -25.68 -9.09 -12.29
C ALA A 413 -24.41 -8.27 -12.62
N PRO A 414 -23.25 -8.56 -12.02
CA PRO A 414 -22.03 -7.77 -12.23
C PRO A 414 -21.53 -7.75 -13.68
N ASN A 415 -21.80 -8.79 -14.45
CA ASN A 415 -21.47 -8.89 -15.87
C ASN A 415 -22.52 -8.27 -16.81
N SER A 416 -23.59 -7.69 -16.29
CA SER A 416 -24.59 -7.02 -17.12
C SER A 416 -24.00 -5.77 -17.77
N ALA A 417 -24.50 -5.38 -18.95
CA ALA A 417 -24.02 -4.21 -19.68
C ALA A 417 -24.08 -2.88 -18.88
N LYS A 418 -24.93 -2.82 -17.85
CA LYS A 418 -25.07 -1.66 -16.94
C LYS A 418 -24.06 -1.67 -15.79
N CYS A 419 -23.49 -2.83 -15.46
CA CYS A 419 -22.57 -3.01 -14.34
C CYS A 419 -21.13 -3.21 -14.80
N PHE A 420 -20.92 -3.48 -16.08
CA PHE A 420 -19.61 -3.54 -16.69
C PHE A 420 -18.91 -2.18 -16.61
N VAL A 421 -17.74 -2.15 -15.97
CA VAL A 421 -16.90 -0.96 -15.88
C VAL A 421 -16.35 -0.64 -17.26
N LYS A 422 -16.84 0.45 -17.88
CA LYS A 422 -16.26 0.96 -19.12
C LYS A 422 -15.00 1.77 -18.77
N ASN A 423 -13.83 1.22 -19.05
CA ASN A 423 -12.57 1.91 -18.82
C ASN A 423 -12.34 3.03 -19.83
N ALA A 424 -12.83 4.23 -19.52
CA ALA A 424 -12.68 5.40 -20.39
C ALA A 424 -11.49 6.30 -20.00
N THR A 425 -10.99 6.24 -18.77
CA THR A 425 -10.00 7.21 -18.27
C THR A 425 -8.99 6.57 -17.30
N LYS A 426 -7.70 6.74 -17.57
CA LYS A 426 -6.56 6.17 -16.82
C LYS A 426 -5.76 7.26 -16.07
N GLN A 427 -6.40 8.10 -15.26
CA GLN A 427 -5.75 9.33 -14.75
C GLN A 427 -5.14 9.20 -13.37
N THR A 428 -5.53 8.20 -12.59
CA THR A 428 -5.09 8.05 -11.19
C THR A 428 -3.56 8.15 -11.09
N THR A 429 -2.80 7.24 -11.73
CA THR A 429 -1.34 7.13 -11.58
C THR A 429 -0.53 8.44 -11.67
N THR A 430 -0.85 9.35 -12.60
CA THR A 430 -0.12 10.62 -12.74
C THR A 430 -0.40 11.58 -11.59
N ARG A 431 -1.63 11.55 -11.05
CA ARG A 431 -2.03 12.31 -9.85
C ARG A 431 -1.25 11.86 -8.62
N GLU A 432 -1.18 10.56 -8.34
CA GLU A 432 -0.39 10.07 -7.20
C GLU A 432 1.09 10.39 -7.38
N TYR A 433 1.65 10.18 -8.58
CA TYR A 433 3.05 10.48 -8.86
C TYR A 433 3.40 11.94 -8.54
N ASN A 434 2.59 12.89 -9.01
CA ASN A 434 2.77 14.31 -8.73
C ASN A 434 2.58 14.64 -7.24
N ALA A 435 1.65 13.99 -6.56
CA ALA A 435 1.46 14.17 -5.12
C ALA A 435 2.67 13.72 -4.29
N TYR A 436 3.31 12.59 -4.65
CA TYR A 436 4.56 12.18 -4.01
C TYR A 436 5.68 13.23 -4.22
N LEU A 437 5.80 13.79 -5.43
CA LEU A 437 6.78 14.84 -5.73
C LEU A 437 6.49 16.15 -4.97
N GLU A 438 5.23 16.56 -4.87
CA GLU A 438 4.83 17.73 -4.06
C GLU A 438 5.22 17.51 -2.59
N GLY A 439 4.87 16.35 -2.02
CA GLY A 439 5.22 15.99 -0.66
C GLY A 439 6.72 16.01 -0.38
N HIS A 440 7.53 15.48 -1.31
CA HIS A 440 8.98 15.48 -1.20
C HIS A 440 9.54 16.91 -1.09
N ARG A 441 9.11 17.80 -1.99
CA ARG A 441 9.51 19.22 -1.98
C ARG A 441 9.10 19.91 -0.69
N LEU A 442 7.87 19.71 -0.22
CA LEU A 442 7.38 20.29 1.02
C LEU A 442 8.19 19.82 2.25
N LEU A 443 8.58 18.55 2.28
CA LEU A 443 9.41 17.99 3.36
C LEU A 443 10.88 18.44 3.32
N GLN A 444 11.36 18.89 2.17
CA GLN A 444 12.67 19.54 2.01
C GLN A 444 12.70 20.99 2.49
N GLY A 445 11.56 21.53 2.94
CA GLY A 445 11.43 22.95 3.24
C GLY A 445 11.46 23.82 1.98
N ALA A 446 11.40 23.22 0.79
CA ALA A 446 11.15 23.98 -0.42
C ALA A 446 9.73 24.55 -0.31
N SER A 447 9.59 25.86 -0.46
CA SER A 447 8.30 26.44 -0.78
C SER A 447 7.75 25.69 -1.98
N ALA A 448 6.47 25.31 -1.95
CA ALA A 448 5.81 24.70 -3.11
C ALA A 448 6.24 25.48 -4.38
N PRO A 449 6.66 24.78 -5.45
CA PRO A 449 7.11 25.46 -6.66
C PRO A 449 6.03 26.47 -7.04
N ALA A 450 6.45 27.71 -7.33
CA ALA A 450 5.51 28.78 -7.62
C ALA A 450 4.53 28.28 -8.69
N VAL A 451 3.29 28.03 -8.26
CA VAL A 451 2.25 27.54 -9.15
C VAL A 451 2.16 28.55 -10.29
N SER A 452 2.13 28.08 -11.53
CA SER A 452 2.00 28.97 -12.67
C SER A 452 1.22 28.31 -13.79
N CYS A 453 0.37 29.10 -14.45
CA CYS A 453 -0.47 28.63 -15.55
C CYS A 453 -0.30 29.57 -16.74
N PHE A 454 -0.10 29.01 -17.94
CA PHE A 454 -0.17 29.81 -19.16
C PHE A 454 -1.63 30.16 -19.46
N SER A 455 -1.95 31.45 -19.56
CA SER A 455 -3.27 31.92 -19.97
C SER A 455 -3.28 32.26 -21.45
N SER A 456 -4.07 31.53 -22.26
CA SER A 456 -4.30 31.91 -23.65
C SER A 456 -5.08 33.23 -23.78
N THR A 457 -5.88 33.61 -22.78
CA THR A 457 -6.55 34.91 -22.77
C THR A 457 -5.54 36.05 -22.60
N LEU A 458 -4.57 35.90 -21.69
CA LEU A 458 -3.59 36.95 -21.40
C LEU A 458 -2.29 36.84 -22.21
N GLN A 459 -2.11 35.76 -22.97
CA GLN A 459 -0.89 35.44 -23.73
C GLN A 459 0.38 35.48 -22.86
N ARG A 460 0.27 35.04 -21.60
CA ARG A 460 1.38 34.98 -20.65
C ARG A 460 1.16 33.93 -19.57
N THR A 461 2.25 33.51 -18.93
CA THR A 461 2.21 32.73 -17.69
C THR A 461 1.85 33.64 -16.53
N VAL A 462 0.90 33.21 -15.70
CA VAL A 462 0.50 33.90 -14.46
C VAL A 462 0.81 33.04 -13.24
N ALA A 463 0.95 33.68 -12.09
CA ALA A 463 1.16 32.99 -10.82
C ALA A 463 -0.10 32.24 -10.35
N GLY A 464 0.08 31.30 -9.43
CA GLY A 464 -0.99 30.57 -8.78
C GLY A 464 -1.96 31.49 -8.05
N ASN A 465 -3.19 31.02 -7.90
CA ASN A 465 -4.32 31.77 -7.40
C ASN A 465 -4.70 33.01 -8.26
N THR A 466 -4.17 33.12 -9.48
CA THR A 466 -4.64 34.11 -10.46
C THR A 466 -5.95 33.65 -11.07
N CYS A 467 -6.94 34.53 -11.16
CA CYS A 467 -8.17 34.28 -11.86
C CYS A 467 -8.27 35.06 -13.16
N VAL A 468 -8.71 34.37 -14.21
CA VAL A 468 -8.87 34.92 -15.55
C VAL A 468 -10.26 34.58 -16.04
N GLU A 469 -10.95 35.59 -16.56
CA GLU A 469 -12.20 35.38 -17.29
C GLU A 469 -11.86 34.89 -18.70
N SER A 470 -12.38 33.71 -19.06
CA SER A 470 -12.05 33.05 -20.33
C SER A 470 -12.80 33.70 -21.49
N ARG A 471 -12.07 34.06 -22.55
CA ARG A 471 -12.65 34.69 -23.76
C ARG A 471 -13.56 33.74 -24.54
N ARG A 472 -13.45 32.44 -24.27
CA ARG A 472 -14.20 31.41 -24.97
C ARG A 472 -15.63 31.25 -24.47
N ASP A 473 -15.85 31.42 -23.16
CA ASP A 473 -17.10 31.06 -22.51
C ASP A 473 -17.54 32.02 -21.40
N ASN A 474 -16.82 33.13 -21.19
CA ASN A 474 -17.10 34.16 -20.17
C ASN A 474 -17.21 33.59 -18.74
N LYS A 475 -16.49 32.49 -18.46
CA LYS A 475 -16.40 31.91 -17.11
C LYS A 475 -15.08 32.27 -16.46
N TRP A 476 -15.08 32.32 -15.13
CA TRP A 476 -13.87 32.52 -14.35
C TRP A 476 -13.13 31.19 -14.17
N TYR A 477 -11.83 31.25 -14.38
CA TYR A 477 -10.91 30.15 -14.11
C TYR A 477 -9.83 30.62 -13.15
N ARG A 478 -9.49 29.79 -12.16
CA ARG A 478 -8.41 30.02 -11.20
C ARG A 478 -7.24 29.12 -11.53
N CYS A 479 -6.05 29.69 -11.63
CA CYS A 479 -4.80 28.95 -11.74
C CYS A 479 -4.46 28.31 -10.39
N ASP A 480 -4.27 27.00 -10.36
CA ASP A 480 -3.77 26.29 -9.20
C ASP A 480 -2.76 25.19 -9.60
N ALA A 481 -2.38 24.34 -8.65
CA ALA A 481 -1.40 23.27 -8.87
C ALA A 481 -1.82 22.24 -9.93
N GLN A 482 -3.11 22.17 -10.27
CA GLN A 482 -3.70 21.25 -11.25
C GLN A 482 -3.93 21.93 -12.61
N GLY A 483 -3.67 23.25 -12.73
CA GLY A 483 -3.87 24.04 -13.92
C GLY A 483 -5.03 25.04 -13.76
N TRP A 484 -5.82 25.22 -14.83
CA TRP A 484 -6.98 26.12 -14.80
C TRP A 484 -8.22 25.38 -14.30
N LEU A 485 -8.69 25.73 -13.10
CA LEU A 485 -9.95 25.23 -12.54
C LEU A 485 -11.09 26.24 -12.73
N PRO A 486 -12.27 25.82 -13.22
CA PRO A 486 -13.44 26.70 -13.24
C PRO A 486 -13.84 27.08 -11.80
N THR A 487 -14.30 28.32 -11.62
CA THR A 487 -14.73 28.86 -10.33
C THR A 487 -15.99 29.68 -10.48
N ASP A 488 -16.84 29.71 -9.45
CA ASP A 488 -18.13 30.44 -9.42
C ASP A 488 -17.97 31.96 -9.31
N GLY A 489 -16.84 32.50 -9.74
CA GLY A 489 -16.49 33.92 -9.69
C GLY A 489 -15.02 34.15 -9.33
N ASN A 490 -14.68 35.40 -9.02
CA ASN A 490 -13.31 35.83 -8.71
C ASN A 490 -13.04 36.04 -7.20
N ALA A 491 -13.89 35.51 -6.33
CA ALA A 491 -13.69 35.55 -4.89
C ALA A 491 -12.49 34.66 -4.49
N GLY A 492 -11.58 35.19 -3.67
CA GLY A 492 -10.38 34.47 -3.20
C GLY A 492 -9.17 34.48 -4.13
N CYS A 493 -9.26 35.13 -5.30
CA CYS A 493 -8.15 35.24 -6.25
C CYS A 493 -7.11 36.25 -5.79
N GLY A 494 -5.82 35.90 -5.88
CA GLY A 494 -4.70 36.80 -5.59
C GLY A 494 -4.51 37.88 -6.66
N GLN A 495 -4.86 37.57 -7.92
CA GLN A 495 -4.90 38.51 -9.04
C GLN A 495 -6.13 38.21 -9.90
N LYS A 496 -6.70 39.24 -10.54
CA LYS A 496 -7.94 39.14 -11.30
C LYS A 496 -7.78 39.82 -12.65
N PHE A 497 -8.19 39.13 -13.71
CA PHE A 497 -8.17 39.65 -15.08
C PHE A 497 -9.54 39.42 -15.73
N PRO A 498 -10.49 40.35 -15.57
CA PRO A 498 -11.76 40.34 -16.31
C PRO A 498 -11.51 40.66 -17.79
N LEU A 499 -12.48 40.30 -18.65
CA LEU A 499 -12.45 40.60 -20.08
C LEU A 499 -13.01 41.98 -20.45
#